data_AF-A0A660UPW0-F1
#
_entry.id   AF-A0A660UPW0-F1
#
_cell.length_a   1.000
_cell.length_b   1.000
_cell.length_c   1.000
_cell.angle_alpha   90.00
_cell.angle_beta   90.00
_cell.angle_gamma   90.00
#
_symmetry.space_group_name_H-M   'P 1'
#
loop_
_entity.id
_entity.type
_entity.pdbx_description
1 polymer ?
#
loop_
_entity_poly.entity_id
_entity_poly.type
_entity_poly.pdbx_seq_one_letter_code
_entity_poly.pdbx_strand_id
1 'polypeptide(L)'
;MIQENEVVMLLMAIGVLIFILVNRRLIMRIVAARVLVAAFCVLLAAYVFTILEGLFLGDLLNFLEHLCYAASSVLIALWCTKVFKPKEAG
;
A
#
# COMPACT_ATOMS: atom_id res chain seq x y z
N MET A 1 9.20 -18.97 3.15
CA MET A 1 10.08 -18.90 4.34
C MET A 1 9.72 -17.62 5.04
N ILE A 2 9.18 -17.65 6.27
CA ILE A 2 8.85 -16.40 6.96
C ILE A 2 10.17 -15.74 7.36
N GLN A 3 10.50 -14.62 6.72
CA GLN A 3 11.62 -13.79 7.14
C GLN A 3 11.15 -12.85 8.25
N GLU A 4 11.96 -12.69 9.31
CA GLU A 4 11.65 -11.74 10.41
C GLU A 4 11.32 -10.33 9.88
N ASN A 5 11.93 -9.96 8.76
CA ASN A 5 11.67 -8.70 8.05
C ASN A 5 10.20 -8.55 7.59
N GLU A 6 9.53 -9.62 7.15
CA GLU A 6 8.13 -9.56 6.69
C GLU A 6 7.19 -9.19 7.83
N VAL A 7 7.44 -9.75 9.02
CA VAL A 7 6.66 -9.45 10.23
C VAL A 7 6.87 -8.01 10.65
N VAL A 8 8.11 -7.51 10.62
CA VAL A 8 8.45 -6.12 10.94
C VAL A 8 7.78 -5.16 9.94
N MET A 9 7.82 -5.45 8.65
CA MET A 9 7.14 -4.64 7.62
C MET A 9 5.62 -4.60 7.83
N LEU A 10 5.00 -5.73 8.15
CA LEU A 10 3.56 -5.79 8.45
C LEU A 10 3.21 -4.97 9.70
N LEU A 11 4.00 -5.07 10.77
CA LEU A 11 3.80 -4.27 11.99
C LEU A 11 3.92 -2.76 11.70
N MET A 12 4.93 -2.36 10.94
CA MET A 12 5.07 -0.96 10.52
C MET A 12 3.87 -0.49 9.69
N ALA A 13 3.40 -1.31 8.75
CA ALA A 13 2.25 -1.00 7.92
C ALA A 13 0.96 -0.90 8.76
N ILE A 14 0.76 -1.76 9.76
CA ILE A 14 -0.35 -1.63 10.71
C ILE A 14 -0.25 -0.30 11.49
N GLY A 15 0.94 0.08 11.94
CA GLY A 15 1.17 1.38 12.57
C GLY A 15 0.78 2.56 11.69
N VAL A 16 1.15 2.52 10.40
CA VAL A 16 0.76 3.53 9.40
C VAL A 16 -0.76 3.51 9.15
N LEU A 17 -1.40 2.34 9.10
CA LEU A 17 -2.85 2.23 8.97
C LEU A 17 -3.56 2.91 10.15
N ILE A 18 -3.12 2.63 11.38
CA ILE A 18 -3.65 3.28 12.59
C ILE A 18 -3.46 4.80 12.49
N PHE A 19 -2.28 5.27 12.08
CA PHE A 19 -2.01 6.69 11.88
C PHE A 19 -2.96 7.31 10.85
N ILE A 20 -3.22 6.64 9.72
CA ILE A 20 -4.18 7.09 8.70
C ILE A 20 -5.60 7.18 9.26
N LEU A 21 -6.03 6.19 10.05
CA LEU A 21 -7.37 6.15 10.64
C LEU A 21 -7.56 7.25 11.69
N VAL A 22 -6.60 7.42 12.60
CA VAL A 22 -6.61 8.47 13.63
C VAL A 22 -6.57 9.86 13.00
N ASN A 23 -5.73 10.06 11.99
CA ASN A 23 -5.55 11.34 11.31
C ASN A 23 -6.36 11.47 10.02
N ARG A 24 -7.45 10.70 9.87
CA ARG A 24 -8.21 10.61 8.61
C ARG A 24 -8.58 11.97 8.02
N ARG A 25 -9.02 12.92 8.87
CA ARG A 25 -9.40 14.27 8.42
C ARG A 25 -8.23 15.05 7.83
N LEU A 26 -7.03 14.89 8.40
CA LEU A 26 -5.81 15.56 7.94
C LEU A 26 -5.30 14.89 6.65
N ILE A 27 -5.23 13.56 6.63
CA ILE A 27 -4.80 12.77 5.46
C ILE A 27 -5.67 13.08 4.25
N MET A 28 -7.00 13.19 4.42
CA MET A 28 -7.93 13.46 3.33
C MET A 28 -7.79 14.88 2.72
N ARG A 29 -6.96 15.76 3.30
CA ARG A 29 -6.59 17.05 2.70
C ARG A 29 -5.45 16.94 1.67
N ILE A 30 -4.73 15.82 1.65
CA ILE A 30 -3.68 15.57 0.66
C ILE A 30 -4.34 15.46 -0.73
N VAL A 31 -3.67 16.00 -1.75
CA VAL A 31 -4.12 15.90 -3.14
C VAL A 31 -4.33 14.43 -3.50
N ALA A 32 -5.51 14.10 -4.01
CA ALA A 32 -5.88 12.72 -4.36
C ALA A 32 -5.63 11.68 -3.24
N ALA A 33 -5.81 12.06 -1.96
CA ALA A 33 -5.58 11.20 -0.79
C ALA A 33 -6.24 9.82 -0.87
N ARG A 34 -7.42 9.71 -1.51
CA ARG A 34 -8.10 8.42 -1.69
C ARG A 34 -7.26 7.43 -2.52
N VAL A 35 -6.55 7.91 -3.55
CA VAL A 35 -5.66 7.09 -4.38
C VAL A 35 -4.45 6.66 -3.57
N LEU A 36 -3.87 7.57 -2.79
CA LEU A 36 -2.74 7.27 -1.90
C LEU A 36 -3.11 6.22 -0.83
N VAL A 37 -4.24 6.40 -0.17
CA VAL A 37 -4.74 5.43 0.83
C VAL A 37 -5.09 4.09 0.18
N ALA A 38 -5.68 4.09 -1.01
CA ALA A 38 -5.93 2.85 -1.76
C ALA A 38 -4.62 2.12 -2.11
N ALA A 39 -3.60 2.84 -2.60
CA ALA A 39 -2.29 2.28 -2.89
C ALA A 39 -1.66 1.63 -1.65
N PHE A 40 -1.78 2.31 -0.50
CA PHE A 40 -1.29 1.81 0.77
C PHE A 40 -2.07 0.57 1.24
N CYS A 41 -3.40 0.55 1.13
CA CYS A 41 -4.19 -0.62 1.50
C CYS A 41 -3.86 -1.84 0.64
N VAL A 42 -3.60 -1.64 -0.66
CA VAL A 42 -3.16 -2.73 -1.55
C VAL A 42 -1.76 -3.22 -1.16
N LEU A 43 -0.85 -2.31 -0.78
CA LEU A 43 0.47 -2.69 -0.27
C LEU A 43 0.38 -3.50 1.03
N LEU A 44 -0.47 -3.07 1.97
CA LEU A 44 -0.73 -3.81 3.21
C LEU A 44 -1.26 -5.22 2.93
N ALA A 45 -2.13 -5.39 1.93
CA ALA A 45 -2.61 -6.70 1.51
C ALA A 45 -1.47 -7.59 0.99
N ALA A 46 -0.49 -7.04 0.25
CA ALA A 46 0.70 -7.77 -0.15
C ALA A 46 1.48 -8.31 1.06
N TYR A 47 1.68 -7.49 2.10
CA TYR A 47 2.36 -7.92 3.33
C TYR A 47 1.58 -8.96 4.14
N VAL A 48 0.26 -9.04 3.96
CA VAL A 48 -0.51 -10.15 4.53
C VAL A 48 -0.26 -11.41 3.70
N PHE A 49 -0.21 -11.30 2.37
CA PHE A 49 0.07 -12.44 1.49
C PHE A 49 1.47 -13.02 1.69
N THR A 50 2.51 -12.23 1.95
CA THR A 50 3.85 -12.76 2.29
C THR A 50 3.84 -13.66 3.51
N ILE A 51 3.20 -13.20 4.59
CA ILE A 51 3.10 -13.98 5.83
C ILE A 51 2.30 -15.27 5.58
N LEU A 52 1.20 -15.18 4.83
CA LEU A 52 0.38 -16.34 4.51
C LEU A 52 1.09 -17.31 3.55
N GLU A 53 1.89 -16.81 2.60
CA GLU A 53 2.74 -17.62 1.70
C GLU A 53 3.70 -18.48 2.51
N GLY A 54 4.28 -17.90 3.56
CA GLY A 54 5.14 -18.61 4.51
C GLY A 54 4.43 -19.71 5.30
N LEU A 55 3.10 -19.76 5.30
CA LEU A 55 2.28 -20.73 6.05
C LEU A 55 1.59 -21.77 5.15
N PHE A 56 1.06 -21.40 3.97
CA PHE A 56 0.33 -22.28 3.05
C PHE A 56 0.20 -21.69 1.64
N LEU A 57 -0.25 -22.47 0.64
CA LEU A 57 -0.57 -21.99 -0.74
C LEU A 57 0.50 -21.09 -1.39
N GLY A 58 1.79 -21.46 -1.24
CA GLY A 58 2.95 -20.64 -1.64
C GLY A 58 2.83 -19.98 -3.02
N ASP A 59 2.74 -20.76 -4.09
CA ASP A 59 2.76 -20.21 -5.46
C ASP A 59 1.59 -19.24 -5.74
N LEU A 60 0.39 -19.53 -5.24
CA LEU A 60 -0.78 -18.68 -5.43
C LEU A 60 -0.65 -17.37 -4.64
N LEU A 61 -0.21 -17.45 -3.38
CA LEU A 61 -0.06 -16.29 -2.52
C LEU A 61 1.12 -15.41 -2.96
N ASN A 62 2.20 -16.03 -3.45
CA ASN A 62 3.32 -15.32 -4.06
C ASN A 62 2.88 -14.52 -5.29
N PHE A 63 2.06 -15.13 -6.16
CA PHE A 63 1.48 -14.42 -7.31
C PHE A 63 0.59 -13.25 -6.87
N LEU A 64 -0.26 -13.45 -5.86
CA LEU A 64 -1.15 -12.40 -5.34
C LEU A 64 -0.37 -11.27 -4.66
N GLU A 65 0.68 -11.60 -3.91
CA GLU A 65 1.61 -10.63 -3.33
C GLU A 65 2.21 -9.74 -4.42
N HIS A 66 2.79 -10.35 -5.46
CA HIS A 66 3.44 -9.63 -6.55
C HIS A 66 2.44 -8.78 -7.34
N LEU A 67 1.22 -9.30 -7.56
CA LEU A 67 0.12 -8.56 -8.16
C LEU A 67 -0.26 -7.34 -7.32
N CYS A 68 -0.32 -7.47 -5.99
CA CYS A 68 -0.58 -6.36 -5.09
C CYS A 68 0.55 -5.32 -5.12
N TYR A 69 1.83 -5.72 -5.15
CA TYR A 69 2.93 -4.75 -5.32
C TYR A 69 2.85 -3.99 -6.64
N ALA A 70 2.55 -4.68 -7.74
CA ALA A 70 2.39 -4.05 -9.04
C ALA A 70 1.21 -3.06 -9.02
N ALA A 71 0.05 -3.48 -8.49
CA ALA A 71 -1.14 -2.65 -8.38
C ALA A 71 -0.91 -1.43 -7.47
N SER A 72 -0.24 -1.60 -6.32
CA SER A 72 0.15 -0.50 -5.44
C SER A 72 1.07 0.49 -6.15
N SER A 73 2.09 -0.01 -6.86
CA SER A 73 3.02 0.83 -7.63
C SER A 73 2.31 1.65 -8.70
N VAL A 74 1.36 1.05 -9.43
CA VAL A 74 0.53 1.75 -10.42
C VAL A 74 -0.31 2.84 -9.76
N LEU A 75 -0.94 2.55 -8.62
CA LEU A 75 -1.73 3.54 -7.88
C LEU A 75 -0.88 4.70 -7.36
N ILE A 76 0.34 4.45 -6.87
CA ILE A 76 1.29 5.50 -6.49
C ILE A 76 1.70 6.32 -7.71
N ALA A 77 2.00 5.69 -8.85
CA ALA A 77 2.32 6.42 -10.08
C ALA A 77 1.16 7.33 -10.51
N LEU A 78 -0.08 6.83 -10.48
CA LEU A 78 -1.27 7.62 -10.73
C LEU A 78 -1.42 8.77 -9.73
N TRP A 79 -1.16 8.55 -8.45
CA TRP A 79 -1.17 9.60 -7.43
C TRP A 79 -0.12 10.68 -7.73
N CYS A 80 1.11 10.30 -8.11
CA CYS A 80 2.15 11.24 -8.52
C CYS A 80 1.69 12.11 -9.69
N THR A 81 1.03 11.56 -10.71
CA THR A 81 0.50 12.38 -11.81
C THR A 81 -0.54 13.40 -11.35
N LYS A 82 -1.29 13.13 -10.28
CA LYS A 82 -2.28 14.05 -9.72
C LYS A 82 -1.63 15.14 -8.87
N VAL A 83 -0.54 14.81 -8.17
CA VAL A 83 0.21 15.73 -7.31
C VAL A 83 1.06 16.69 -8.15
N PHE A 84 1.75 16.18 -9.17
CA PHE A 84 2.69 16.93 -10.00
C PHE A 84 2.08 17.46 -11.30
N LYS A 85 0.76 17.38 -11.47
CA LYS A 85 0.08 17.98 -12.61
C LYS A 85 0.44 19.46 -12.65
N PRO A 86 1.12 19.96 -13.71
CA PRO A 86 1.38 21.38 -13.85
C PRO A 86 0.05 22.10 -13.78
N LYS A 87 -0.03 23.15 -12.96
CA LYS A 87 -1.15 24.08 -13.03
C LYS A 87 -1.09 24.67 -14.43
N GLU A 88 -1.94 24.22 -15.34
CA GLU A 88 -2.16 24.93 -16.60
C GLU A 88 -2.52 26.35 -16.20
N ALA A 89 -1.62 27.29 -16.51
CA ALA A 89 -1.78 28.69 -16.22
C ALA A 89 -2.96 29.20 -17.04
N GLY A 90 -4.13 29.30 -16.41
CA GLY A 90 -5.25 30.10 -16.88
C GLY A 90 -5.05 31.56 -16.50
#